data_AF-A0A923SKW1-F1
#
_entry.id   AF-A0A923SKW1-F1
#
_cell.length_a   1.000
_cell.length_b   1.000
_cell.length_c   1.000
_cell.angle_alpha   90.00
_cell.angle_beta   90.00
_cell.angle_gamma   90.00
#
_symmetry.space_group_name_H-M   'P 1'
#
loop_
_entity.id
_entity.type
_entity.pdbx_description
1 polymer ?
#
loop_
_entity_poly.entity_id
_entity_poly.type
_entity_poly.pdbx_seq_one_letter_code
_entity_poly.pdbx_strand_id
1 'polypeptide(L)'
;DVYKRQMYNDYKAGKANEHNQTVMEFSLIGDREIKTVPMSLLVQLGSIVDFNVPMMETVFEKIGTPYKYEDFDTRLERAKYWLYQCAPESANKLRGWRDFDLYETFTEEEKKEIEILYNYIKAGEYDLDSLNTKLYDIPKEVYGMDREDLKKLQGTFFKNVYKLLISKERGPRLYLFLYAIDRERFMHLLDFSHPETEEEIAAKKAAEEAEKEPEIVKVYGEPDEVKPITEPEISIDQFFEIDLRVCKVLKCQEIRKAHSNYKLTLFDGIKERVIVSSIKNDYKPEELVGKKIIVVANLAPARMTGVMSEGMLLAGTNNACGCQIIFVDDIVPEGTRIC
;
A
#
# COMPACT_ATOMS: atom_id res chain seq x y z
N ASP A 1 11.42 18.68 -4.59
CA ASP A 1 11.45 18.69 -6.08
C ASP A 1 10.33 19.52 -6.71
N VAL A 2 9.06 19.27 -6.36
CA VAL A 2 7.89 19.96 -6.96
C VAL A 2 7.98 21.49 -6.87
N TYR A 3 8.35 22.03 -5.72
CA TYR A 3 8.47 23.48 -5.49
C TYR A 3 9.55 24.13 -6.38
N LYS A 4 10.75 23.51 -6.46
CA LYS A 4 11.85 24.02 -7.30
C LYS A 4 11.51 24.01 -8.80
N ARG A 5 10.80 22.97 -9.26
CA ARG A 5 10.27 22.92 -10.64
C ARG A 5 9.29 24.07 -10.89
N GLN A 6 8.32 24.25 -9.99
CA GLN A 6 7.30 25.27 -10.16
C GLN A 6 7.91 26.68 -10.20
N MET A 7 8.85 26.98 -9.29
CA MET A 7 9.60 28.23 -9.30
C MET A 7 10.31 28.47 -10.64
N TYR A 8 10.96 27.45 -11.21
CA TYR A 8 11.68 27.59 -12.49
C TYR A 8 10.71 27.77 -13.68
N ASN A 9 9.59 27.04 -13.68
CA ASN A 9 8.58 27.19 -14.73
C ASN A 9 7.90 28.56 -14.65
N ASP A 10 7.62 29.05 -13.44
CA ASP A 10 7.07 30.39 -13.23
C ASP A 10 8.08 31.47 -13.64
N TYR A 11 9.38 31.25 -13.42
CA TYR A 11 10.45 32.12 -13.92
C TYR A 11 10.49 32.16 -15.44
N LYS A 12 10.53 31.00 -16.11
CA LYS A 12 10.48 30.90 -17.59
C LYS A 12 9.21 31.53 -18.16
N ALA A 13 8.08 31.45 -17.46
CA ALA A 13 6.81 32.02 -17.88
C ALA A 13 6.65 33.52 -17.55
N GLY A 14 7.65 34.16 -16.91
CA GLY A 14 7.58 35.57 -16.49
C GLY A 14 6.60 35.83 -15.33
N LYS A 15 6.17 34.79 -14.62
CA LYS A 15 5.20 34.85 -13.51
C LYS A 15 5.84 34.72 -12.12
N ALA A 16 7.16 34.53 -12.05
CA ALA A 16 7.87 34.44 -10.78
C ALA A 16 7.86 35.78 -10.03
N ASN A 17 7.77 35.72 -8.71
CA ASN A 17 7.97 36.89 -7.85
C ASN A 17 9.45 37.33 -7.85
N GLU A 18 9.71 38.56 -7.40
CA GLU A 18 11.04 39.20 -7.43
C GLU A 18 12.12 38.37 -6.71
N HIS A 19 11.77 37.74 -5.59
CA HIS A 19 12.66 36.83 -4.87
C HIS A 19 13.05 35.61 -5.72
N ASN A 20 12.08 34.93 -6.32
CA ASN A 20 12.34 33.74 -7.13
C ASN A 20 13.06 34.08 -8.44
N GLN A 21 12.82 35.26 -9.03
CA GLN A 21 13.57 35.75 -10.18
C GLN A 21 15.04 35.90 -9.85
N THR A 22 15.35 36.62 -8.77
CA THR A 22 16.72 36.83 -8.29
C THR A 22 17.45 35.50 -8.03
N VAL A 23 16.78 34.58 -7.33
CA VAL A 23 17.35 33.25 -7.04
C VAL A 23 17.65 32.48 -8.34
N MET A 24 16.79 32.54 -9.35
CA MET A 24 17.00 31.84 -10.61
C MET A 24 18.12 32.46 -11.43
N GLU A 25 18.20 33.79 -11.51
CA GLU A 25 19.27 34.49 -12.23
C GLU A 25 20.67 34.12 -11.73
N PHE A 26 20.85 33.99 -10.41
CA PHE A 26 22.13 33.56 -9.82
C PHE A 26 22.39 32.05 -9.90
N SER A 27 21.35 31.24 -10.14
CA SER A 27 21.45 29.78 -10.14
C SER A 27 21.55 29.16 -11.53
N LEU A 28 21.20 29.91 -12.59
CA LEU A 28 21.23 29.41 -13.96
C LEU A 28 22.64 29.45 -14.55
N ILE A 29 23.06 28.32 -15.13
CA ILE A 29 24.30 28.20 -15.88
C ILE A 29 23.97 28.56 -17.33
N GLY A 30 24.58 29.62 -17.86
CA GLY A 30 24.18 30.27 -19.12
C GLY A 30 24.07 29.36 -20.34
N ASP A 31 24.81 28.25 -20.37
CA ASP A 31 24.85 27.33 -21.51
C ASP A 31 23.98 26.06 -21.33
N ARG A 32 23.25 25.93 -20.22
CA ARG A 32 22.46 24.72 -19.93
C ARG A 32 20.97 25.01 -19.85
N GLU A 33 20.24 24.61 -20.89
CA GLU A 33 18.78 24.61 -20.85
C GLU A 33 18.25 23.43 -20.02
N ILE A 34 17.55 23.73 -18.92
CA ILE A 34 16.94 22.70 -18.07
C ILE A 34 15.51 22.48 -18.54
N LYS A 35 15.17 21.26 -18.97
CA LYS A 35 13.77 20.81 -19.09
C LYS A 35 13.33 20.14 -17.81
N THR A 36 12.15 20.50 -17.31
CA THR A 36 11.68 19.98 -16.03
C THR A 36 10.74 18.80 -16.18
N VAL A 37 11.27 17.59 -16.17
CA VAL A 37 10.43 16.38 -16.22
C VAL A 37 9.74 16.14 -14.88
N PRO A 38 8.40 16.05 -14.81
CA PRO A 38 7.68 15.76 -13.57
C PRO A 38 8.09 14.42 -12.95
N MET A 39 8.46 14.44 -11.66
CA MET A 39 8.80 13.21 -10.93
C MET A 39 7.64 12.21 -10.89
N SER A 40 6.41 12.70 -10.67
CA SER A 40 5.21 11.86 -10.68
C SER A 40 5.00 11.17 -12.03
N LEU A 41 5.31 11.86 -13.13
CA LEU A 41 5.17 11.33 -14.48
C LEU A 41 6.22 10.24 -14.75
N LEU A 42 7.46 10.47 -14.33
CA LEU A 42 8.55 9.47 -14.41
C LEU A 42 8.21 8.20 -13.65
N VAL A 43 7.71 8.34 -12.42
CA VAL A 43 7.30 7.18 -11.61
C VAL A 43 6.13 6.45 -12.25
N GLN A 44 5.08 7.20 -12.65
CA GLN A 44 3.84 6.63 -13.14
C GLN A 44 3.99 5.92 -14.48
N LEU A 45 4.69 6.53 -15.44
CA LEU A 45 4.90 5.97 -16.77
C LEU A 45 6.09 5.01 -16.77
N GLY A 46 7.15 5.33 -16.02
CA GLY A 46 8.32 4.48 -15.86
C GLY A 46 7.98 3.12 -15.27
N SER A 47 7.08 3.03 -14.27
CA SER A 47 6.71 1.73 -13.69
C SER A 47 6.05 0.76 -14.69
N ILE A 48 5.46 1.28 -15.77
CA ILE A 48 4.68 0.49 -16.72
C ILE A 48 5.56 -0.10 -17.82
N VAL A 49 6.56 0.69 -18.26
CA VAL A 49 7.56 0.26 -19.26
C VAL A 49 8.82 -0.26 -18.58
N ASP A 50 8.75 -0.61 -17.29
CA ASP A 50 9.87 -1.07 -16.46
C ASP A 50 11.11 -0.17 -16.52
N PHE A 51 10.89 1.15 -16.59
CA PHE A 51 11.90 2.18 -16.75
C PHE A 51 12.81 1.98 -17.98
N ASN A 52 12.31 1.30 -19.01
CA ASN A 52 12.99 1.18 -20.29
C ASN A 52 13.06 2.56 -20.97
N VAL A 53 14.27 3.10 -21.09
CA VAL A 53 14.50 4.46 -21.59
C VAL A 53 13.93 4.68 -23.01
N PRO A 54 14.20 3.84 -24.02
CA PRO A 54 13.58 3.97 -25.34
C PRO A 54 12.04 4.00 -25.31
N MET A 55 11.42 3.13 -24.50
CA MET A 55 9.96 3.13 -24.37
C MET A 55 9.46 4.38 -23.65
N MET A 56 10.18 4.89 -22.64
CA MET A 56 9.83 6.13 -21.98
C MET A 56 9.87 7.33 -22.91
N GLU A 57 10.90 7.46 -23.75
CA GLU A 57 10.97 8.51 -24.77
C GLU A 57 9.80 8.41 -25.76
N THR A 58 9.50 7.19 -26.22
CA THR A 58 8.35 6.91 -27.10
C THR A 58 7.03 7.36 -26.45
N VAL A 59 6.86 7.02 -25.17
CA VAL A 59 5.68 7.41 -24.39
C VAL A 59 5.60 8.92 -24.23
N PHE A 60 6.73 9.59 -23.97
CA PHE A 60 6.81 11.03 -23.84
C PHE A 60 6.49 11.77 -25.14
N GLU A 61 6.95 11.26 -26.27
CA GLU A 61 6.60 11.74 -27.61
C GLU A 61 5.10 11.58 -27.87
N LYS A 62 4.54 10.40 -27.58
CA LYS A 62 3.11 10.11 -27.72
C LYS A 62 2.25 11.11 -26.93
N ILE A 63 2.58 11.40 -25.67
CA ILE A 63 1.78 12.33 -24.84
C ILE A 63 2.01 13.82 -25.17
N GLY A 64 2.76 14.15 -26.23
CA GLY A 64 3.00 15.52 -26.67
C GLY A 64 4.06 16.27 -25.85
N THR A 65 4.85 15.57 -25.04
CA THR A 65 5.96 16.16 -24.26
C THR A 65 7.26 15.39 -24.50
N PRO A 66 7.93 15.57 -25.65
CA PRO A 66 9.04 14.72 -26.10
C PRO A 66 10.32 14.96 -25.29
N TYR A 67 10.36 14.42 -24.07
CA TYR A 67 11.54 14.42 -23.23
C TYR A 67 12.53 13.36 -23.71
N LYS A 68 13.80 13.73 -23.74
CA LYS A 68 14.92 12.81 -24.02
C LYS A 68 15.58 12.38 -22.73
N TYR A 69 16.34 11.29 -22.78
CA TYR A 69 17.03 10.74 -21.61
C TYR A 69 17.83 11.80 -20.83
N GLU A 70 18.53 12.70 -21.53
CA GLU A 70 19.28 13.82 -20.95
C GLU A 70 18.42 14.78 -20.10
N ASP A 71 17.11 14.84 -20.36
CA ASP A 71 16.17 15.69 -19.61
C ASP A 71 15.79 15.06 -18.25
N PHE A 72 15.95 13.74 -18.07
CA PHE A 72 15.51 13.02 -16.87
C PHE A 72 16.49 11.99 -16.29
N ASP A 73 17.69 11.83 -16.86
CA ASP A 73 18.75 10.91 -16.43
C ASP A 73 19.02 10.97 -14.91
N THR A 74 19.21 12.17 -14.38
CA THR A 74 19.50 12.44 -12.97
C THR A 74 18.32 12.12 -12.04
N ARG A 75 17.11 12.08 -12.57
CA ARG A 75 15.87 11.80 -11.83
C ARG A 75 15.41 10.36 -11.98
N LEU A 76 15.81 9.67 -13.05
CA LEU A 76 15.36 8.32 -13.37
C LEU A 76 15.71 7.35 -12.26
N GLU A 77 16.98 7.33 -11.84
CA GLU A 77 17.44 6.45 -10.76
C GLU A 77 16.76 6.77 -9.42
N ARG A 78 16.49 8.06 -9.16
CA ARG A 78 15.74 8.47 -7.98
C ARG A 78 14.29 8.01 -8.04
N ALA A 79 13.67 8.02 -9.22
CA ALA A 79 12.30 7.59 -9.42
C ALA A 79 12.18 6.08 -9.23
N LYS A 80 13.13 5.33 -9.80
CA LYS A 80 13.27 3.90 -9.65
C LYS A 80 13.50 3.50 -8.18
N TYR A 81 14.47 4.14 -7.52
CA TYR A 81 14.77 3.90 -6.11
C TYR A 81 13.56 4.21 -5.22
N TRP A 82 12.95 5.38 -5.39
CA TRP A 82 11.76 5.75 -4.62
C TRP A 82 10.63 4.73 -4.81
N LEU A 83 10.37 4.33 -6.06
CA LEU A 83 9.30 3.39 -6.35
C LEU A 83 9.56 2.02 -5.72
N TYR A 84 10.75 1.44 -5.88
CA TYR A 84 10.98 0.07 -5.42
C TYR A 84 11.39 -0.04 -3.95
N GLN A 85 12.03 0.98 -3.38
CA GLN A 85 12.58 0.93 -2.02
C GLN A 85 11.75 1.72 -1.00
N CYS A 86 11.03 2.76 -1.43
CA CYS A 86 10.29 3.64 -0.52
C CYS A 86 8.78 3.48 -0.63
N ALA A 87 8.26 3.19 -1.83
CA ALA A 87 6.83 3.16 -2.12
C ALA A 87 6.47 2.05 -3.15
N PRO A 88 6.83 0.77 -2.91
CA PRO A 88 6.56 -0.32 -3.85
C PRO A 88 5.08 -0.47 -4.20
N GLU A 89 4.19 -0.16 -3.26
CA GLU A 89 2.74 -0.14 -3.44
C GLU A 89 2.28 0.90 -4.48
N SER A 90 3.11 1.90 -4.79
CA SER A 90 2.82 2.93 -5.79
C SER A 90 3.12 2.47 -7.23
N ALA A 91 3.79 1.34 -7.44
CA ALA A 91 4.15 0.84 -8.76
C ALA A 91 2.92 0.39 -9.56
N ASN A 92 2.69 0.95 -10.76
CA ASN A 92 1.62 0.50 -11.63
C ASN A 92 2.18 -0.59 -12.55
N LYS A 93 1.63 -1.80 -12.44
CA LYS A 93 1.93 -2.94 -13.30
C LYS A 93 0.64 -3.39 -13.96
N LEU A 94 0.70 -3.68 -15.26
CA LEU A 94 -0.41 -4.30 -15.96
C LEU A 94 -0.62 -5.72 -15.43
N ARG A 95 -1.87 -6.15 -15.39
CA ARG A 95 -2.21 -7.54 -15.12
C ARG A 95 -1.74 -8.44 -16.27
N GLY A 96 -1.44 -9.69 -15.94
CA GLY A 96 -1.07 -10.70 -16.94
C GLY A 96 -2.27 -11.44 -17.55
N TRP A 97 -3.44 -11.35 -16.94
CA TRP A 97 -4.67 -12.04 -17.35
C TRP A 97 -5.92 -11.21 -17.01
N ARG A 98 -7.04 -11.51 -17.67
CA ARG A 98 -8.35 -10.88 -17.41
C ARG A 98 -8.87 -11.27 -16.02
N ASP A 99 -9.53 -10.34 -15.35
CA ASP A 99 -10.19 -10.61 -14.07
C ASP A 99 -11.69 -10.87 -14.27
N PHE A 100 -12.03 -12.14 -14.54
CA PHE A 100 -13.42 -12.55 -14.70
C PHE A 100 -14.21 -12.41 -13.41
N ASP A 101 -13.65 -12.81 -12.27
CA ASP A 101 -14.32 -12.68 -10.97
C ASP A 101 -14.75 -11.23 -10.69
N LEU A 102 -13.84 -10.28 -10.91
CA LEU A 102 -14.17 -8.88 -10.75
C LEU A 102 -15.21 -8.43 -11.77
N TYR A 103 -15.05 -8.79 -13.04
CA TYR A 103 -15.97 -8.40 -14.11
C TYR A 103 -17.39 -8.95 -13.90
N GLU A 104 -17.52 -10.15 -13.33
CA GLU A 104 -18.81 -10.75 -13.00
C GLU A 104 -19.55 -10.00 -11.88
N THR A 105 -18.82 -9.31 -10.99
CA THR A 105 -19.45 -8.46 -9.96
C THR A 105 -20.05 -7.16 -10.49
N PHE A 106 -19.73 -6.77 -11.73
CA PHE A 106 -20.18 -5.51 -12.31
C PHE A 106 -21.66 -5.56 -12.72
N THR A 107 -22.34 -4.42 -12.66
CA THR A 107 -23.69 -4.30 -13.20
C THR A 107 -23.69 -4.36 -14.73
N GLU A 108 -24.84 -4.63 -15.34
CA GLU A 108 -24.95 -4.69 -16.81
C GLU A 108 -24.58 -3.34 -17.46
N GLU A 109 -24.87 -2.23 -16.80
CA GLU A 109 -24.44 -0.90 -17.23
C GLU A 109 -22.92 -0.74 -17.17
N GLU A 110 -22.28 -1.16 -16.09
CA GLU A 110 -20.81 -1.09 -15.93
C GLU A 110 -20.10 -1.97 -16.97
N LYS A 111 -20.63 -3.18 -17.24
CA LYS A 111 -20.12 -4.05 -18.32
C LYS A 111 -20.21 -3.37 -19.68
N LYS A 112 -21.32 -2.69 -19.96
CA LYS A 112 -21.53 -1.91 -21.19
C LYS A 112 -20.54 -0.76 -21.33
N GLU A 113 -20.16 -0.08 -20.24
CA GLU A 113 -19.13 0.95 -20.27
C GLU A 113 -17.77 0.39 -20.72
N ILE A 114 -17.38 -0.79 -20.19
CA ILE A 114 -16.14 -1.47 -20.57
C ILE A 114 -16.17 -1.89 -22.04
N GLU A 115 -17.30 -2.41 -22.52
CA GLU A 115 -17.49 -2.78 -23.93
C GLU A 115 -17.36 -1.57 -24.87
N ILE A 116 -17.96 -0.42 -24.52
CA ILE A 116 -17.83 0.82 -25.31
C ILE A 116 -16.36 1.28 -25.33
N LEU A 117 -15.67 1.25 -24.19
CA LEU A 117 -14.26 1.58 -24.11
C LEU A 117 -13.41 0.68 -25.01
N TYR A 118 -13.61 -0.64 -24.90
CA TYR A 118 -12.91 -1.63 -25.72
C TYR A 118 -13.12 -1.35 -27.20
N ASN A 119 -14.37 -1.20 -27.66
CA ASN A 119 -14.67 -0.96 -29.07
C ASN A 119 -14.07 0.35 -29.59
N TYR A 120 -14.08 1.42 -28.78
CA TYR A 120 -13.45 2.69 -29.13
C TYR A 120 -11.93 2.56 -29.29
N ILE A 121 -11.27 1.87 -28.37
CA ILE A 121 -9.81 1.64 -28.43
C ILE A 121 -9.45 0.73 -29.61
N LYS A 122 -10.30 -0.27 -29.91
CA LYS A 122 -10.15 -1.20 -31.03
C LYS A 122 -10.17 -0.51 -32.38
N ALA A 123 -11.09 0.45 -32.56
CA ALA A 123 -11.17 1.24 -33.79
C ALA A 123 -9.85 1.96 -34.08
N GLY A 124 -9.15 2.41 -33.03
CA GLY A 124 -7.78 2.95 -33.15
C GLY A 124 -7.69 4.36 -33.71
N GLU A 125 -8.82 5.01 -33.96
CA GLU A 125 -8.91 6.36 -34.49
C GLU A 125 -9.16 7.35 -33.33
N TYR A 126 -8.11 7.68 -32.58
CA TYR A 126 -8.19 8.65 -31.50
C TYR A 126 -6.85 9.37 -31.25
N ASP A 127 -6.96 10.61 -30.79
CA ASP A 127 -5.86 11.38 -30.22
C ASP A 127 -6.02 11.49 -28.69
N LEU A 128 -5.09 12.21 -28.06
CA LEU A 128 -5.07 12.38 -26.61
C LEU A 128 -6.34 13.06 -26.07
N ASP A 129 -6.84 14.07 -26.79
CA ASP A 129 -7.96 14.90 -26.38
C ASP A 129 -9.29 14.20 -26.66
N SER A 130 -9.40 13.51 -27.81
CA SER A 130 -10.57 12.71 -28.16
C SER A 130 -10.73 11.52 -27.21
N LEU A 131 -9.63 10.86 -26.84
CA LEU A 131 -9.64 9.78 -25.86
C LEU A 131 -10.05 10.29 -24.47
N ASN A 132 -9.47 11.41 -24.02
CA ASN A 132 -9.84 12.01 -22.75
C ASN A 132 -11.33 12.36 -22.72
N THR A 133 -11.84 13.00 -23.78
CA THR A 133 -13.26 13.33 -23.92
C THR A 133 -14.14 12.08 -23.87
N LYS A 134 -13.80 11.05 -24.66
CA LYS A 134 -14.56 9.81 -24.71
C LYS A 134 -14.66 9.12 -23.36
N LEU A 135 -13.58 9.07 -22.56
CA LEU A 135 -13.62 8.47 -21.21
C LEU A 135 -14.64 9.13 -20.27
N TYR A 136 -14.87 10.43 -20.40
CA TYR A 136 -15.90 11.13 -19.60
C TYR A 136 -17.30 11.02 -20.18
N ASP A 137 -17.42 10.74 -21.47
CA ASP A 137 -18.70 10.60 -22.18
C ASP A 137 -19.28 9.18 -22.07
N ILE A 138 -18.47 8.14 -21.94
CA ILE A 138 -18.93 6.75 -21.79
C ILE A 138 -20.00 6.61 -20.67
N PRO A 139 -19.78 7.09 -19.43
CA PRO A 139 -20.80 7.02 -18.40
C PRO A 139 -22.06 7.84 -18.73
N LYS A 140 -21.94 8.92 -19.50
CA LYS A 140 -23.08 9.73 -19.95
C LYS A 140 -23.91 8.98 -20.98
N GLU A 141 -23.27 8.24 -21.88
CA GLU A 141 -23.92 7.42 -22.91
C GLU A 141 -24.69 6.25 -22.30
N VAL A 142 -24.19 5.68 -21.19
CA VAL A 142 -24.82 4.53 -20.53
C VAL A 142 -25.94 4.95 -19.57
N TYR A 143 -25.69 5.95 -18.72
CA TYR A 143 -26.63 6.32 -17.64
C TYR A 143 -27.50 7.55 -17.95
N GLY A 144 -27.22 8.29 -19.02
CA GLY A 144 -27.90 9.53 -19.41
C GLY A 144 -27.23 10.79 -18.85
N MET A 145 -27.35 11.91 -19.59
CA MET A 145 -26.64 13.16 -19.29
C MET A 145 -27.16 13.91 -18.04
N ASP A 146 -28.43 13.75 -17.67
CA ASP A 146 -29.11 14.58 -16.64
C ASP A 146 -29.14 13.94 -15.23
N ARG A 147 -28.26 12.96 -14.98
CA ARG A 147 -28.17 12.30 -13.67
C ARG A 147 -27.39 13.16 -12.66
N GLU A 148 -28.00 13.43 -11.51
CA GLU A 148 -27.36 14.19 -10.41
C GLU A 148 -26.08 13.51 -9.89
N ASP A 149 -25.99 12.18 -9.99
CA ASP A 149 -24.87 11.36 -9.54
C ASP A 149 -23.81 11.08 -10.63
N LEU A 150 -23.85 11.75 -11.79
CA LEU A 150 -22.96 11.49 -12.92
C LEU A 150 -21.47 11.53 -12.56
N LYS A 151 -21.04 12.49 -11.74
CA LYS A 151 -19.64 12.59 -11.30
C LYS A 151 -19.20 11.38 -10.47
N LYS A 152 -20.13 10.79 -9.71
CA LYS A 152 -19.88 9.58 -8.93
C LYS A 152 -19.79 8.37 -9.86
N LEU A 153 -20.68 8.26 -10.85
CA LEU A 153 -20.66 7.21 -11.87
C LEU A 153 -19.36 7.25 -12.69
N GLN A 154 -18.94 8.44 -13.15
CA GLN A 154 -17.63 8.62 -13.77
C GLN A 154 -16.50 8.17 -12.85
N GLY A 155 -16.54 8.53 -11.57
CA GLY A 155 -15.56 8.05 -10.59
C GLY A 155 -15.53 6.52 -10.49
N THR A 156 -16.68 5.85 -10.54
CA THR A 156 -16.80 4.39 -10.51
C THR A 156 -16.24 3.76 -11.79
N PHE A 157 -16.61 4.27 -12.97
CA PHE A 157 -16.08 3.82 -14.26
C PHE A 157 -14.54 3.82 -14.28
N PHE A 158 -13.91 4.94 -13.90
CA PHE A 158 -12.45 5.02 -13.87
C PHE A 158 -11.83 4.02 -12.89
N LYS A 159 -12.45 3.81 -11.71
CA LYS A 159 -11.99 2.80 -10.74
C LYS A 159 -12.09 1.40 -11.31
N ASN A 160 -13.20 1.06 -11.97
CA ASN A 160 -13.42 -0.25 -12.56
C ASN A 160 -12.36 -0.53 -13.63
N VAL A 161 -12.07 0.44 -14.51
CA VAL A 161 -10.99 0.31 -15.51
C VAL A 161 -9.62 0.12 -14.84
N TYR A 162 -9.28 0.88 -13.79
CA TYR A 162 -8.00 0.67 -13.08
C TYR A 162 -7.92 -0.70 -12.41
N LYS A 163 -9.01 -1.21 -11.82
CA LYS A 163 -9.02 -2.53 -11.18
C LYS A 163 -8.80 -3.65 -12.22
N LEU A 164 -9.42 -3.52 -13.39
CA LEU A 164 -9.24 -4.46 -14.50
C LEU A 164 -7.82 -4.41 -15.10
N LEU A 165 -7.21 -3.22 -15.21
CA LEU A 165 -5.91 -3.08 -15.89
C LEU A 165 -4.71 -3.27 -14.96
N ILE A 166 -4.78 -2.77 -13.73
CA ILE A 166 -3.61 -2.67 -12.82
C ILE A 166 -3.91 -3.10 -11.37
N SER A 167 -5.07 -3.73 -11.12
CA SER A 167 -5.48 -4.21 -9.78
C SER A 167 -5.49 -3.12 -8.69
N LYS A 168 -5.78 -1.87 -9.05
CA LYS A 168 -5.85 -0.73 -8.11
C LYS A 168 -7.12 0.08 -8.30
N GLU A 169 -7.56 0.75 -7.23
CA GLU A 169 -8.69 1.69 -7.34
C GLU A 169 -8.29 3.04 -7.95
N ARG A 170 -7.02 3.38 -7.93
CA ARG A 170 -6.50 4.66 -8.42
C ARG A 170 -5.20 4.45 -9.16
N GLY A 171 -4.99 5.25 -10.19
CA GLY A 171 -3.84 5.12 -11.06
C GLY A 171 -3.39 6.47 -11.65
N PRO A 172 -2.46 6.41 -12.61
CA PRO A 172 -2.08 7.57 -13.42
C PRO A 172 -3.27 8.05 -14.23
N ARG A 173 -3.22 9.25 -14.81
CA ARG A 173 -4.31 9.77 -15.65
C ARG A 173 -4.65 8.76 -16.75
N LEU A 174 -5.86 8.20 -16.72
CA LEU A 174 -6.25 7.05 -17.55
C LEU A 174 -6.05 7.29 -19.06
N TYR A 175 -6.39 8.46 -19.57
CA TYR A 175 -6.18 8.78 -20.99
C TYR A 175 -4.68 8.78 -21.37
N LEU A 176 -3.80 9.36 -20.53
CA LEU A 176 -2.35 9.32 -20.75
C LEU A 176 -1.84 7.87 -20.68
N PHE A 177 -2.37 7.10 -19.74
CA PHE A 177 -2.01 5.71 -19.55
C PHE A 177 -2.35 4.85 -20.76
N LEU A 178 -3.59 4.90 -21.22
CA LEU A 178 -4.09 4.14 -22.37
C LEU A 178 -3.41 4.58 -23.68
N TYR A 179 -3.07 5.87 -23.81
CA TYR A 179 -2.39 6.39 -24.99
C TYR A 179 -0.89 6.06 -25.02
N ALA A 180 -0.24 6.07 -23.85
CA ALA A 180 1.19 5.80 -23.73
C ALA A 180 1.53 4.34 -24.07
N ILE A 181 0.75 3.41 -23.53
CA ILE A 181 1.00 1.97 -23.64
C ILE A 181 0.58 1.49 -25.02
N ASP A 182 1.35 0.56 -25.60
CA ASP A 182 0.94 -0.10 -26.83
C ASP A 182 -0.35 -0.89 -26.59
N ARG A 183 -1.36 -0.63 -27.43
CA ARG A 183 -2.72 -1.19 -27.30
C ARG A 183 -2.71 -2.70 -27.09
N GLU A 184 -1.85 -3.41 -27.82
CA GLU A 184 -1.70 -4.87 -27.74
C GLU A 184 -1.42 -5.39 -26.32
N ARG A 185 -0.71 -4.60 -25.50
CA ARG A 185 -0.34 -4.99 -24.13
C ARG A 185 -1.50 -5.01 -23.14
N PHE A 186 -2.58 -4.27 -23.40
CA PHE A 186 -3.70 -4.17 -22.46
C PHE A 186 -5.06 -4.50 -23.08
N MET A 187 -5.15 -4.57 -24.40
CA MET A 187 -6.42 -4.80 -25.10
C MET A 187 -7.07 -6.12 -24.71
N HIS A 188 -6.26 -7.17 -24.55
CA HIS A 188 -6.73 -8.47 -24.10
C HIS A 188 -7.34 -8.42 -22.69
N LEU A 189 -6.91 -7.50 -21.82
CA LEU A 189 -7.44 -7.36 -20.45
C LEU A 189 -8.84 -6.75 -20.41
N LEU A 190 -9.28 -6.10 -21.49
CA LEU A 190 -10.59 -5.46 -21.60
C LEU A 190 -11.56 -6.27 -22.48
N ASP A 191 -11.12 -7.38 -23.07
CA ASP A 191 -11.94 -8.22 -23.94
C ASP A 191 -12.68 -9.30 -23.15
N PHE A 192 -13.92 -9.04 -22.77
CA PHE A 192 -14.77 -10.03 -22.08
C PHE A 192 -15.78 -10.71 -23.02
N SER A 193 -15.60 -10.62 -24.34
CA SER A 193 -16.51 -11.25 -25.31
C SER A 193 -16.35 -12.78 -25.40
N HIS A 194 -15.23 -13.30 -24.94
CA HIS A 194 -14.91 -14.73 -24.92
C HIS A 194 -14.74 -15.23 -23.49
N PRO A 195 -15.09 -16.50 -23.20
CA PRO A 195 -14.93 -17.07 -21.87
C PRO A 195 -13.47 -17.10 -21.41
N GLU A 196 -13.28 -17.31 -20.10
CA GLU A 196 -11.96 -17.47 -19.49
C GLU A 196 -11.22 -18.66 -20.09
N THR A 197 -9.93 -18.47 -20.40
CA THR A 197 -9.09 -19.52 -20.99
C THR A 197 -8.38 -20.34 -19.90
N GLU A 198 -7.99 -21.58 -20.22
CA GLU A 198 -7.26 -22.44 -19.29
C GLU A 198 -5.93 -21.81 -18.82
N GLU A 199 -5.27 -21.04 -19.68
CA GLU A 199 -4.03 -20.31 -19.36
C GLU A 199 -4.26 -19.22 -18.31
N GLU A 200 -5.37 -18.49 -18.40
CA GLU A 200 -5.74 -17.45 -17.43
C GLU A 200 -6.09 -18.04 -16.06
N ILE A 201 -6.84 -19.16 -16.05
CA ILE A 201 -7.16 -19.90 -14.83
C ILE A 201 -5.87 -20.38 -14.16
N ALA A 202 -4.92 -20.90 -14.94
CA ALA A 202 -3.63 -21.34 -14.42
C ALA A 202 -2.80 -20.17 -13.87
N ALA A 203 -2.74 -19.05 -14.59
CA ALA A 203 -2.01 -17.85 -14.16
C ALA A 203 -2.60 -17.25 -12.87
N LYS A 204 -3.92 -17.21 -12.75
CA LYS A 204 -4.62 -16.78 -11.54
C LYS A 204 -4.29 -17.67 -10.35
N LYS A 205 -4.38 -19.00 -10.50
CA LYS A 205 -4.03 -19.95 -9.43
C LYS A 205 -2.57 -19.80 -8.99
N ALA A 206 -1.65 -19.67 -9.93
CA ALA A 206 -0.23 -19.46 -9.62
C ALA A 206 0.00 -18.16 -8.85
N ALA A 207 -0.75 -17.09 -9.17
CA ALA A 207 -0.66 -15.82 -8.45
C ALA A 207 -1.23 -15.89 -7.04
N GLU A 208 -2.38 -16.55 -6.84
CA GLU A 208 -2.95 -16.81 -5.51
C GLU A 208 -2.04 -17.70 -4.64
N GLU A 209 -1.38 -18.69 -5.25
CA GLU A 209 -0.37 -19.52 -4.56
C GLU A 209 0.90 -18.72 -4.22
N ALA A 210 1.30 -17.76 -5.04
CA ALA A 210 2.44 -16.88 -4.77
C ALA A 210 2.13 -15.78 -3.73
N GLU A 211 0.88 -15.30 -3.64
CA GLU A 211 0.43 -14.36 -2.61
C GLU A 211 0.19 -15.01 -1.25
N LYS A 212 -0.09 -16.32 -1.21
CA LYS A 212 0.04 -17.10 0.02
C LYS A 212 1.52 -17.16 0.38
N GLU A 213 1.97 -16.20 1.19
CA GLU A 213 3.24 -16.31 1.91
C GLU A 213 3.33 -17.75 2.44
N PRO A 214 4.47 -18.45 2.25
CA PRO A 214 4.64 -19.73 2.91
C PRO A 214 4.42 -19.47 4.40
N GLU A 215 3.38 -20.07 4.98
CA GLU A 215 3.28 -20.15 6.43
C GLU A 215 4.63 -20.68 6.89
N ILE A 216 5.39 -19.84 7.58
CA ILE A 216 6.64 -20.25 8.19
C ILE A 216 6.21 -21.23 9.27
N VAL A 217 6.13 -22.52 8.90
CA VAL A 217 5.97 -23.60 9.86
C VAL A 217 7.25 -23.56 10.68
N LYS A 218 7.18 -22.88 11.82
CA LYS A 218 8.28 -22.85 12.77
C LYS A 218 8.52 -24.27 13.24
N VAL A 219 9.63 -24.84 12.80
CA VAL A 219 10.12 -26.10 13.33
C VAL A 219 10.64 -25.79 14.73
N TYR A 220 9.81 -26.05 15.72
CA TYR A 220 10.24 -25.96 17.11
C TYR A 220 11.06 -27.19 17.49
N GLY A 221 11.99 -27.02 18.42
CA GLY A 221 12.87 -28.09 18.89
C GLY A 221 12.17 -29.02 19.88
N GLU A 222 12.95 -29.91 20.50
CA GLU A 222 12.47 -30.71 21.63
C GLU A 222 12.16 -29.80 22.83
N PRO A 223 11.16 -30.16 23.67
CA PRO A 223 10.84 -29.39 24.87
C PRO A 223 12.02 -29.30 25.82
N ASP A 224 12.21 -28.13 26.43
CA ASP A 224 13.21 -27.97 27.49
C ASP A 224 12.94 -28.93 28.66
N GLU A 225 14.01 -29.50 29.24
CA GLU A 225 13.89 -30.31 30.45
C GLU A 225 13.25 -29.49 31.58
N VAL A 226 12.19 -30.03 32.18
CA VAL A 226 11.46 -29.39 33.27
C VAL A 226 12.37 -29.27 34.48
N LYS A 227 12.82 -28.04 34.76
CA LYS A 227 13.61 -27.77 35.97
C LYS A 227 12.74 -27.93 37.21
N PRO A 228 13.25 -28.53 38.30
CA PRO A 228 12.56 -28.55 39.57
C PRO A 228 12.34 -27.12 40.08
N ILE A 229 11.24 -26.91 40.81
CA ILE A 229 10.91 -25.63 41.43
C ILE A 229 12.02 -25.28 42.43
N THR A 230 12.80 -24.24 42.13
CA THR A 230 13.94 -23.80 42.94
C THR A 230 13.67 -22.53 43.72
N GLU A 231 12.63 -21.77 43.35
CA GLU A 231 12.24 -20.58 44.10
C GLU A 231 11.62 -20.96 45.47
N PRO A 232 11.84 -20.15 46.52
CA PRO A 232 11.19 -20.35 47.80
C PRO A 232 9.67 -20.18 47.70
N GLU A 233 8.94 -20.90 48.55
CA GLU A 233 7.49 -20.72 48.69
C GLU A 233 7.17 -19.28 49.13
N ILE A 234 6.22 -18.66 48.44
CA ILE A 234 5.71 -17.31 48.76
C ILE A 234 4.38 -17.41 49.50
N SER A 235 4.06 -16.40 50.30
CA SER A 235 2.73 -16.31 50.91
C SER A 235 1.70 -15.81 49.89
N ILE A 236 0.42 -16.13 50.15
CA ILE A 236 -0.68 -15.61 49.33
C ILE A 236 -0.74 -14.07 49.34
N ASP A 237 -0.31 -13.43 50.43
CA ASP A 237 -0.26 -11.97 50.54
C ASP A 237 0.70 -11.37 49.52
N GLN A 238 1.85 -12.01 49.29
CA GLN A 238 2.83 -11.58 48.28
C GLN A 238 2.28 -11.68 46.86
N PHE A 239 1.40 -12.66 46.58
CA PHE A 239 0.69 -12.73 45.30
C PHE A 239 -0.29 -11.57 45.15
N PHE A 240 -1.04 -11.23 46.21
CA PHE A 240 -1.96 -10.08 46.21
C PHE A 240 -1.26 -8.71 46.18
N GLU A 241 0.03 -8.62 46.43
CA GLU A 241 0.81 -7.39 46.18
C GLU A 241 0.98 -7.11 44.68
N ILE A 242 0.89 -8.13 43.82
CA ILE A 242 0.96 -7.99 42.36
C ILE A 242 -0.44 -7.68 41.79
N ASP A 243 -0.57 -6.60 41.03
CA ASP A 243 -1.83 -6.22 40.37
C ASP A 243 -1.83 -6.77 38.94
N LEU A 244 -2.34 -8.00 38.80
CA LEU A 244 -2.56 -8.66 37.52
C LEU A 244 -3.96 -8.32 36.98
N ARG A 245 -4.03 -7.76 35.78
CA ARG A 245 -5.31 -7.39 35.14
C ARG A 245 -5.45 -7.91 33.73
N VAL A 246 -6.70 -8.18 33.36
CA VAL A 246 -7.09 -8.49 31.99
C VAL A 246 -7.13 -7.19 31.18
N CYS A 247 -6.34 -7.12 30.11
CA CYS A 247 -6.24 -5.97 29.24
C CYS A 247 -6.57 -6.35 27.80
N LYS A 248 -7.31 -5.50 27.09
CA LYS A 248 -7.60 -5.70 25.66
C LYS A 248 -6.56 -4.99 24.81
N VAL A 249 -6.03 -5.67 23.79
CA VAL A 249 -5.11 -5.07 22.82
C VAL A 249 -5.89 -4.20 21.85
N LEU A 250 -5.67 -2.88 21.89
CA LEU A 250 -6.28 -1.94 20.95
C LEU A 250 -5.43 -1.76 19.69
N LYS A 251 -4.10 -1.73 19.86
CA LYS A 251 -3.18 -1.46 18.76
C LYS A 251 -1.86 -2.18 18.96
N CYS A 252 -1.32 -2.77 17.89
CA CYS A 252 0.02 -3.32 17.85
C CYS A 252 0.83 -2.59 16.76
N GLN A 253 2.00 -2.05 17.12
CA GLN A 253 2.85 -1.29 16.20
C GLN A 253 4.31 -1.72 16.28
N GLU A 254 4.99 -1.73 15.15
CA GLU A 254 6.43 -1.93 15.09
C GLU A 254 7.22 -0.71 15.54
N ILE A 255 8.26 -0.94 16.32
CA ILE A 255 9.23 0.09 16.70
C ILE A 255 10.37 0.06 15.69
N ARG A 256 10.52 1.13 14.89
CA ARG A 256 11.54 1.25 13.81
C ARG A 256 13.00 0.94 14.22
N LYS A 257 13.31 0.93 15.52
CA LYS A 257 14.66 0.68 16.07
C LYS A 257 14.80 -0.63 16.87
N ALA A 258 13.75 -1.44 17.01
CA ALA A 258 13.84 -2.75 17.65
C ALA A 258 13.52 -3.88 16.68
N HIS A 259 14.45 -4.82 16.56
CA HIS A 259 14.29 -5.99 15.70
C HIS A 259 13.31 -7.02 16.26
N SER A 260 13.08 -7.03 17.58
CA SER A 260 12.26 -8.06 18.26
C SER A 260 11.05 -7.53 19.04
N ASN A 261 10.85 -6.21 19.13
CA ASN A 261 9.84 -5.63 20.02
C ASN A 261 8.66 -4.98 19.28
N TYR A 262 7.45 -5.23 19.78
CA TYR A 262 6.25 -4.46 19.44
C TYR A 262 5.90 -3.47 20.54
N LYS A 263 5.31 -2.34 20.13
CA LYS A 263 4.60 -1.41 20.99
C LYS A 263 3.12 -1.78 20.97
N LEU A 264 2.61 -2.20 22.12
CA LEU A 264 1.19 -2.53 22.31
C LEU A 264 0.51 -1.40 23.07
N THR A 265 -0.60 -0.90 22.52
CA THR A 265 -1.54 -0.04 23.24
C THR A 265 -2.67 -0.92 23.74
N LEU A 266 -2.86 -0.94 25.05
CA LEU A 266 -3.81 -1.79 25.75
C LEU A 266 -4.83 -0.96 26.51
N PHE A 267 -6.03 -1.51 26.72
CA PHE A 267 -7.05 -0.94 27.60
C PHE A 267 -7.23 -1.82 28.84
N ASP A 268 -7.01 -1.24 30.01
CA ASP A 268 -7.07 -1.92 31.31
C ASP A 268 -8.43 -1.75 32.03
N GLY A 269 -9.46 -1.28 31.31
CA GLY A 269 -10.78 -0.96 31.86
C GLY A 269 -10.89 0.46 32.44
N ILE A 270 -9.76 1.12 32.75
CA ILE A 270 -9.73 2.45 33.36
C ILE A 270 -9.04 3.47 32.43
N LYS A 271 -7.88 3.11 31.88
CA LYS A 271 -7.07 3.94 31.01
C LYS A 271 -6.41 3.12 29.90
N GLU A 272 -5.92 3.83 28.89
CA GLU A 272 -5.00 3.25 27.93
C GLU A 272 -3.58 3.20 28.52
N ARG A 273 -2.92 2.06 28.32
CA ARG A 273 -1.53 1.82 28.72
C ARG A 273 -0.71 1.40 27.52
N VAL A 274 0.57 1.78 27.54
CA VAL A 274 1.54 1.34 26.54
C VAL A 274 2.50 0.36 27.17
N ILE A 275 2.64 -0.80 26.54
CA ILE A 275 3.67 -1.78 26.91
C ILE A 275 4.56 -2.09 25.70
N VAL A 276 5.78 -2.51 25.97
CA VAL A 276 6.73 -2.97 24.96
C VAL A 276 7.00 -4.44 25.23
N SER A 277 6.81 -5.31 24.24
CA SER A 277 7.06 -6.75 24.40
C SER A 277 7.80 -7.35 23.21
N SER A 278 8.68 -8.30 23.50
CA SER A 278 9.57 -8.97 22.56
C SER A 278 8.90 -10.16 21.85
N ILE A 279 7.68 -9.95 21.35
CA ILE A 279 6.82 -10.99 20.74
C ILE A 279 6.78 -10.90 19.21
N LYS A 280 7.61 -10.04 18.61
CA LYS A 280 7.62 -9.78 17.15
C LYS A 280 7.90 -11.02 16.32
N ASN A 281 8.73 -11.91 16.86
CA ASN A 281 9.09 -13.14 16.17
C ASN A 281 7.93 -14.13 16.15
N ASP A 282 7.03 -14.07 17.14
CA ASP A 282 6.03 -15.10 17.41
C ASP A 282 4.62 -14.80 16.93
N TYR A 283 4.25 -13.53 16.83
CA TYR A 283 2.90 -13.14 16.46
C TYR A 283 2.90 -12.07 15.37
N LYS A 284 1.91 -12.15 14.47
CA LYS A 284 1.59 -11.05 13.57
C LYS A 284 0.78 -9.98 14.34
N PRO A 285 0.93 -8.68 14.04
CA PRO A 285 0.17 -7.62 14.71
C PRO A 285 -1.35 -7.82 14.64
N GLU A 286 -1.84 -8.36 13.52
CA GLU A 286 -3.26 -8.62 13.24
C GLU A 286 -3.86 -9.68 14.16
N GLU A 287 -3.07 -10.68 14.56
CA GLU A 287 -3.52 -11.74 15.47
C GLU A 287 -3.65 -11.28 16.93
N LEU A 288 -3.02 -10.16 17.27
CA LEU A 288 -2.99 -9.63 18.63
C LEU A 288 -4.09 -8.60 18.88
N VAL A 289 -4.45 -7.81 17.87
CA VAL A 289 -5.47 -6.76 18.00
C VAL A 289 -6.83 -7.38 18.32
N GLY A 290 -7.48 -6.85 19.36
CA GLY A 290 -8.79 -7.31 19.81
C GLY A 290 -8.75 -8.42 20.87
N LYS A 291 -7.62 -9.13 21.02
CA LYS A 291 -7.47 -10.19 22.04
C LYS A 291 -7.29 -9.62 23.45
N LYS A 292 -7.67 -10.43 24.45
CA LYS A 292 -7.50 -10.14 25.87
C LYS A 292 -6.30 -10.89 26.43
N ILE A 293 -5.43 -10.16 27.14
CA ILE A 293 -4.16 -10.67 27.69
C ILE A 293 -4.02 -10.28 29.15
N ILE A 294 -3.19 -11.01 29.91
CA ILE A 294 -2.89 -10.68 31.30
C ILE A 294 -1.66 -9.77 31.37
N VAL A 295 -1.78 -8.67 32.11
CA VAL A 295 -0.70 -7.69 32.30
C VAL A 295 -0.51 -7.39 33.78
N VAL A 296 0.77 -7.33 34.20
CA VAL A 296 1.18 -6.77 35.49
C VAL A 296 1.07 -5.24 35.42
N ALA A 297 0.09 -4.67 36.11
CA ALA A 297 -0.27 -3.25 36.04
C ALA A 297 0.48 -2.36 37.04
N ASN A 298 0.97 -2.90 38.15
CA ASN A 298 1.64 -2.15 39.22
C ASN A 298 3.18 -2.20 39.17
N LEU A 299 3.77 -2.63 38.05
CA LEU A 299 5.22 -2.59 37.85
C LEU A 299 5.70 -1.15 37.60
N ALA A 300 6.89 -0.82 38.10
CA ALA A 300 7.50 0.48 37.82
C ALA A 300 7.74 0.67 36.31
N PRO A 301 7.38 1.83 35.71
CA PRO A 301 7.58 2.06 34.28
C PRO A 301 9.06 1.94 33.89
N ALA A 302 9.33 1.15 32.85
CA ALA A 302 10.69 0.90 32.36
C ALA A 302 10.85 1.42 30.92
N ARG A 303 11.97 2.10 30.63
CA ARG A 303 12.25 2.59 29.28
C ARG A 303 12.88 1.49 28.43
N MET A 304 12.16 1.04 27.41
CA MET A 304 12.63 -0.01 26.48
C MET A 304 12.56 0.51 25.04
N THR A 305 13.68 0.41 24.31
CA THR A 305 13.78 0.85 22.91
C THR A 305 13.23 2.27 22.64
N GLY A 306 13.45 3.21 23.58
CA GLY A 306 13.00 4.59 23.46
C GLY A 306 11.52 4.86 23.81
N VAL A 307 10.75 3.84 24.16
CA VAL A 307 9.34 3.93 24.62
C VAL A 307 9.28 3.62 26.12
N MET A 308 8.38 4.27 26.86
CA MET A 308 8.09 3.93 28.27
C MET A 308 7.09 2.78 28.30
N SER A 309 7.50 1.63 28.82
CA SER A 309 6.62 0.48 29.07
C SER A 309 6.04 0.59 30.47
N GLU A 310 4.73 0.68 30.59
CA GLU A 310 4.04 0.81 31.89
C GLU A 310 3.63 -0.54 32.49
N GLY A 311 4.00 -1.66 31.88
CA GLY A 311 3.62 -2.98 32.39
C GLY A 311 4.32 -4.11 31.65
N MET A 312 4.01 -5.32 32.08
CA MET A 312 4.58 -6.56 31.54
C MET A 312 3.45 -7.54 31.22
N LEU A 313 3.43 -8.05 29.98
CA LEU A 313 2.51 -9.13 29.62
C LEU A 313 3.05 -10.46 30.13
N LEU A 314 2.15 -11.41 30.39
CA LEU A 314 2.52 -12.77 30.76
C LEU A 314 2.55 -13.69 29.53
N ALA A 315 3.67 -14.40 29.39
CA ALA A 315 3.89 -15.37 28.34
C ALA A 315 4.74 -16.54 28.85
N GLY A 316 4.49 -17.74 28.33
CA GLY A 316 5.35 -18.90 28.52
C GLY A 316 6.37 -18.98 27.39
N THR A 317 7.64 -19.24 27.69
CA THR A 317 8.68 -19.42 26.66
C THR A 317 9.24 -20.83 26.75
N ASN A 318 9.28 -21.55 25.63
CA ASN A 318 9.88 -22.88 25.52
C ASN A 318 10.49 -23.08 24.13
N ASN A 319 11.60 -23.83 24.04
CA ASN A 319 12.19 -24.24 22.75
C ASN A 319 11.21 -25.00 21.82
N ALA A 320 10.19 -25.66 22.38
CA ALA A 320 9.14 -26.37 21.64
C ALA A 320 8.00 -25.49 21.10
N CYS A 321 7.87 -24.22 21.52
CA CYS A 321 6.76 -23.37 21.05
C CYS A 321 7.05 -21.87 20.97
N GLY A 322 8.29 -21.43 21.22
CA GLY A 322 8.65 -20.01 21.25
C GLY A 322 8.02 -19.28 22.43
N CYS A 323 7.78 -17.97 22.30
CA CYS A 323 7.08 -17.17 23.30
C CYS A 323 5.57 -17.19 23.04
N GLN A 324 4.81 -17.83 23.93
CA GLN A 324 3.35 -17.96 23.84
C GLN A 324 2.65 -17.09 24.88
N ILE A 325 1.81 -16.17 24.41
CA ILE A 325 1.05 -15.25 25.27
C ILE A 325 -0.13 -15.99 25.91
N ILE A 326 -0.38 -15.71 27.19
CA ILE A 326 -1.56 -16.23 27.88
C ILE A 326 -2.76 -15.35 27.51
N PHE A 327 -3.66 -15.92 26.70
CA PHE A 327 -4.92 -15.28 26.34
C PHE A 327 -6.02 -15.60 27.36
N VAL A 328 -6.87 -14.61 27.59
CA VAL A 328 -8.05 -14.73 28.45
C VAL A 328 -9.28 -14.86 27.54
N ASP A 329 -10.25 -15.66 27.97
CA ASP A 329 -11.52 -15.81 27.28
C ASP A 329 -12.26 -14.46 27.14
N ASP A 330 -12.95 -14.29 26.01
CA ASP A 330 -13.68 -13.07 25.68
C ASP A 330 -14.81 -12.74 26.66
N ILE A 331 -15.31 -13.73 27.43
CA ILE A 331 -16.33 -13.50 28.45
C ILE A 331 -15.85 -12.63 29.62
N VAL A 332 -14.54 -12.60 29.90
CA VAL A 332 -13.99 -11.87 31.06
C VAL A 332 -13.89 -10.38 30.73
N PRO A 333 -14.50 -9.47 31.51
CA PRO A 333 -14.42 -8.03 31.26
C PRO A 333 -12.99 -7.47 31.31
N GLU A 334 -12.74 -6.40 30.57
CA GLU A 334 -11.48 -5.66 30.68
C GLU A 334 -11.34 -5.02 32.07
N GLY A 335 -10.14 -5.04 32.63
CA GLY A 335 -9.85 -4.53 33.97
C GLY A 335 -10.18 -5.46 35.12
N THR A 336 -10.70 -6.67 34.85
CA THR A 336 -10.85 -7.71 35.86
C THR A 336 -9.48 -8.06 36.45
N ARG A 337 -9.40 -8.01 37.79
CA ARG A 337 -8.22 -8.42 38.54
C ARG A 337 -8.16 -9.95 38.63
N ILE A 338 -7.00 -10.53 38.38
CA ILE A 338 -6.76 -11.97 38.56
C ILE A 338 -6.59 -12.24 40.06
N CYS A 339 -7.26 -13.29 40.56
CA CYS A 339 -7.29 -13.67 41.97
C CYS A 339 -6.83 -15.10 42.21
#